data_AF-A0A161JQI5-F1
#
_entry.id   AF-A0A161JQI5-F1
#
_cell.length_a   1.000
_cell.length_b   1.000
_cell.length_c   1.000
_cell.angle_alpha   90.00
_cell.angle_beta   90.00
_cell.angle_gamma   90.00
#
_symmetry.space_group_name_H-M   'P 1'
#
loop_
_entity.id
_entity.type
_entity.pdbx_description
1 polymer ?
#
loop_
_entity_poly.entity_id
_entity_poly.type
_entity_poly.pdbx_seq_one_letter_code
_entity_poly.pdbx_strand_id
1 'polypeptide(L)'
;MLLRHDFEISLNRNAALIPAGLACQLKHQHGKRQARFDFARYAIDCNQHSGFLRSPAPLPCPALQRKRKTMTKPVYVLGGPNLNLLGSREPEIYGHETLADIHARLEALADGTPLELRQTNHEGELVSWIQEASEKGAAIILNAAAYTHTSIALHDALKACKIPVIEVHLSNPAAREAFRQVNYVSPAVKATIAGLGAYGYELALMAAKTLTGK
;
A
#
# COMPACT_ATOMS: atom_id res chain seq x y z
N MET A 1 -33.42 41.73 11.04
CA MET A 1 -33.03 40.49 10.31
C MET A 1 -31.76 40.84 9.52
N LEU A 2 -30.66 41.17 10.21
CA LEU A 2 -29.59 40.30 10.73
C LEU A 2 -29.00 39.39 9.62
N LEU A 3 -27.71 39.35 9.28
CA LEU A 3 -26.48 40.07 9.62
C LEU A 3 -25.44 39.56 8.59
N ARG A 4 -24.75 40.42 7.85
CA ARG A 4 -23.46 40.08 7.22
C ARG A 4 -22.39 40.34 8.28
N HIS A 5 -21.58 39.35 8.61
CA HIS A 5 -20.41 39.52 9.49
C HIS A 5 -19.16 39.51 8.63
N ASP A 6 -18.58 40.69 8.47
CA ASP A 6 -17.20 40.90 8.08
C ASP A 6 -16.31 40.49 9.25
N PHE A 7 -15.34 39.60 9.02
CA PHE A 7 -14.31 39.26 9.99
C PHE A 7 -13.00 39.92 9.55
N GLU A 8 -12.67 41.03 10.21
CA GLU A 8 -11.37 41.67 10.19
C GLU A 8 -10.31 40.78 10.86
N ILE A 9 -9.21 40.53 10.16
CA ILE A 9 -8.02 39.88 10.69
C ILE A 9 -7.14 40.99 11.29
N SER A 10 -7.19 41.15 12.61
CA SER A 10 -6.27 42.00 13.36
C SER A 10 -4.95 41.25 13.60
N LEU A 11 -3.91 41.68 12.88
CA LEU A 11 -2.51 41.30 13.12
C LEU A 11 -2.01 42.07 14.35
N ASN A 12 -1.89 41.40 15.50
CA ASN A 12 -1.15 41.96 16.62
C ASN A 12 0.31 41.46 16.60
N ARG A 13 1.22 42.38 16.28
CA ARG A 13 2.66 42.27 16.47
C ARG A 13 2.96 42.43 17.96
N ASN A 14 3.43 41.39 18.62
CA ASN A 14 4.44 41.50 19.67
C ASN A 14 5.07 40.14 19.95
N ALA A 15 6.35 40.03 19.59
CA ALA A 15 7.22 38.95 19.97
C ALA A 15 7.65 39.10 21.43
N ALA A 16 7.69 38.01 22.20
CA ALA A 16 8.87 37.56 22.95
C ALA A 16 8.52 36.41 23.91
N LEU A 17 9.49 35.49 24.03
CA LEU A 17 9.71 34.49 25.09
C LEU A 17 8.96 33.15 24.98
N ILE A 18 9.67 32.22 24.34
CA ILE A 18 9.51 30.77 24.51
C ILE A 18 10.14 30.39 25.86
N PRO A 19 9.44 29.63 26.71
CA PRO A 19 10.09 28.61 27.52
C PRO A 19 9.57 27.22 27.13
N ALA A 20 10.51 26.30 26.95
CA ALA A 20 10.25 24.88 26.79
C ALA A 20 9.62 24.30 28.07
N GLY A 21 8.56 23.49 27.94
CA GLY A 21 8.07 22.66 29.04
C GLY A 21 6.57 22.40 29.01
N LEU A 22 6.20 21.15 28.73
CA LEU A 22 5.00 20.43 29.17
C LEU A 22 3.64 21.17 29.27
N ALA A 23 2.65 20.72 28.49
CA ALA A 23 1.62 19.79 28.99
C ALA A 23 0.50 19.59 27.95
N CYS A 24 0.39 18.36 27.45
CA CYS A 24 -0.79 17.88 26.72
C CYS A 24 -1.89 17.56 27.76
N GLN A 25 -2.93 18.40 27.84
CA GLN A 25 -4.16 18.07 28.57
C GLN A 25 -5.20 17.53 27.59
N LEU A 26 -5.34 16.20 27.57
CA LEU A 26 -6.45 15.47 26.96
C LEU A 26 -7.66 15.50 27.91
N LYS A 27 -8.81 15.97 27.41
CA LYS A 27 -10.12 15.74 28.03
C LYS A 27 -10.59 14.32 27.70
N HIS A 28 -10.89 13.53 28.72
CA HIS A 28 -11.53 12.22 28.60
C HIS A 28 -13.06 12.35 28.47
N GLN A 29 -13.67 11.60 27.54
CA GLN A 29 -15.01 11.03 27.74
C GLN A 29 -15.10 9.60 27.20
N HIS A 30 -15.51 8.71 28.11
CA HIS A 30 -16.21 7.43 28.02
C HIS A 30 -15.91 6.40 26.90
N GLY A 31 -15.40 5.24 27.35
CA GLY A 31 -16.19 4.01 27.24
C GLY A 31 -15.51 2.77 26.65
N LYS A 32 -15.23 1.81 27.55
CA LYS A 32 -15.13 0.34 27.38
C LYS A 32 -13.72 -0.29 27.27
N ARG A 33 -13.38 -0.97 28.38
CA ARG A 33 -12.45 -2.11 28.58
C ARG A 33 -11.13 -2.05 27.81
N GLN A 34 -10.11 -1.53 28.48
CA GLN A 34 -8.72 -1.63 28.05
C GLN A 34 -7.92 -2.36 29.14
N ALA A 35 -7.10 -3.31 28.69
CA ALA A 35 -6.19 -4.08 29.51
C ALA A 35 -5.34 -3.15 30.40
N ARG A 36 -5.22 -3.51 31.69
CA ARG A 36 -4.30 -2.85 32.62
C ARG A 36 -2.87 -3.06 32.14
N PHE A 37 -2.24 -2.01 31.64
CA PHE A 37 -0.79 -1.86 31.66
C PHE A 37 -0.47 -0.89 32.79
N ASP A 38 0.06 -1.43 33.89
CA ASP A 38 0.52 -0.64 35.03
C ASP A 38 1.79 0.12 34.64
N PHE A 39 1.61 1.37 34.22
CA PHE A 39 2.67 2.32 33.90
C PHE A 39 3.15 3.07 35.16
N ALA A 40 3.42 2.35 36.25
CA ALA A 40 3.81 2.96 37.51
C ALA A 40 4.90 2.16 38.22
N ARG A 41 6.13 2.23 37.69
CA ARG A 41 7.35 1.91 38.46
C ARG A 41 8.61 2.46 37.77
N TYR A 42 8.68 3.76 37.54
CA TYR A 42 9.95 4.44 37.26
C TYR A 42 9.87 5.89 37.72
N ALA A 43 9.99 6.10 39.02
CA ALA A 43 10.48 7.36 39.56
C ALA A 43 12.01 7.20 39.72
N ILE A 44 12.78 7.92 38.91
CA ILE A 44 14.24 7.97 39.03
C ILE A 44 14.55 9.14 39.95
N ASP A 45 15.01 8.79 41.15
CA ASP A 45 15.60 9.71 42.11
C ASP A 45 17.00 10.10 41.59
N CYS A 46 17.20 11.37 41.26
CA CYS A 46 18.42 11.86 40.65
C CYS A 46 19.27 12.55 41.71
N ASN A 47 20.05 11.77 42.47
CA ASN A 47 21.20 12.34 43.16
C ASN A 47 22.29 11.29 43.46
N GLN A 48 23.52 11.62 43.11
CA GLN A 48 24.78 11.08 43.61
C GLN A 48 25.20 9.65 43.20
N HIS A 49 26.01 9.52 42.15
CA HIS A 49 27.41 9.08 42.25
C HIS A 49 28.02 8.92 40.84
N SER A 50 29.24 9.41 40.70
CA SER A 50 30.10 9.27 39.53
C SER A 50 30.45 7.80 39.31
N GLY A 51 29.74 7.17 38.38
CA GLY A 51 29.97 5.79 37.94
C GLY A 51 29.34 5.58 36.58
N PHE A 52 30.15 5.17 35.62
CA PHE A 52 29.82 4.90 34.22
C PHE A 52 28.53 4.05 34.07
N LEU A 53 27.38 4.70 33.85
CA LEU A 53 26.10 4.02 33.62
C LEU A 53 26.06 3.48 32.19
N ARG A 54 26.29 2.17 32.03
CA ARG A 54 25.92 1.46 30.79
C ARG A 54 24.40 1.51 30.65
N SER A 55 23.94 2.05 29.52
CA SER A 55 22.51 2.08 29.17
C SER A 55 21.90 0.67 29.28
N PRO A 56 20.69 0.50 29.86
CA PRO A 56 20.05 -0.80 29.88
C PRO A 56 19.81 -1.28 28.44
N ALA A 57 20.18 -2.53 28.16
CA ALA A 57 19.93 -3.14 26.86
C ALA A 57 18.43 -3.07 26.55
N PRO A 58 18.04 -2.78 25.29
CA PRO A 58 16.63 -2.76 24.90
C PRO A 58 16.03 -4.13 25.22
N LEU A 59 14.93 -4.13 25.97
CA LEU A 59 14.19 -5.36 26.25
C LEU A 59 13.78 -5.99 24.92
N PRO A 60 13.97 -7.30 24.73
CA PRO A 60 13.52 -7.97 23.52
C PRO A 60 12.01 -7.85 23.43
N CYS A 61 11.52 -7.14 22.41
CA CYS A 61 10.10 -7.16 22.05
C CYS A 61 9.70 -8.63 21.87
N PRO A 62 8.65 -9.12 22.57
CA PRO A 62 8.21 -10.48 22.40
C PRO A 62 7.79 -10.65 20.94
N ALA A 63 8.55 -11.46 20.19
CA ALA A 63 8.22 -11.84 18.84
C ALA A 63 6.90 -12.62 18.90
N LEU A 64 5.80 -11.92 18.69
CA LEU A 64 4.50 -12.51 18.43
C LEU A 64 4.65 -13.38 17.18
N GLN A 65 4.85 -14.68 17.39
CA GLN A 65 4.80 -15.69 16.35
C GLN A 65 3.35 -15.78 15.83
N ARG A 66 2.97 -14.80 14.99
CA ARG A 66 1.75 -14.86 14.19
C ARG A 66 1.91 -16.07 13.27
N LYS A 67 1.20 -17.16 13.54
CA LYS A 67 1.02 -18.24 12.57
C LYS A 67 0.59 -17.60 11.25
N ARG A 68 1.47 -17.62 10.24
CA ARG A 68 1.18 -17.08 8.90
C ARG A 68 0.05 -17.91 8.31
N LYS A 69 -1.16 -17.34 8.24
CA LYS A 69 -2.32 -17.94 7.59
C LYS A 69 -2.04 -17.96 6.08
N THR A 70 -1.75 -19.12 5.53
CA THR A 70 -1.61 -19.32 4.08
C THR A 70 -2.99 -19.17 3.44
N MET A 71 -3.09 -18.46 2.32
CA MET A 71 -4.36 -18.29 1.61
C MET A 71 -4.74 -19.59 0.91
N THR A 72 -6.01 -19.98 1.02
CA THR A 72 -6.54 -21.18 0.34
C THR A 72 -6.97 -20.90 -1.10
N LYS A 73 -7.31 -19.64 -1.42
CA LYS A 73 -7.66 -19.19 -2.77
C LYS A 73 -6.47 -18.47 -3.43
N PRO A 74 -6.32 -18.56 -4.76
CA PRO A 74 -5.18 -17.98 -5.47
C PRO A 74 -5.22 -16.45 -5.52
N VAL A 75 -4.05 -15.83 -5.63
CA VAL A 75 -3.92 -14.42 -6.08
C VAL A 75 -3.69 -14.42 -7.59
N TYR A 76 -4.54 -13.71 -8.31
CA TYR A 76 -4.39 -13.53 -9.75
C TYR A 76 -3.45 -12.36 -10.01
N VAL A 77 -2.36 -12.60 -10.75
CA VAL A 77 -1.44 -11.58 -11.23
C VAL A 77 -1.66 -11.46 -12.73
N LEU A 78 -2.32 -10.37 -13.13
CA LEU A 78 -2.80 -10.15 -14.49
C LEU A 78 -2.01 -9.04 -15.16
N GLY A 79 -1.40 -9.37 -16.30
CA GLY A 79 -0.67 -8.45 -17.15
C GLY A 79 -1.45 -8.08 -18.41
N GLY A 80 -1.53 -6.79 -18.69
CA GLY A 80 -2.05 -6.23 -19.94
C GLY A 80 -1.02 -6.21 -21.06
N PRO A 81 -1.26 -5.41 -22.11
CA PRO A 81 -0.55 -5.52 -23.37
C PRO A 81 0.91 -5.09 -23.28
N ASN A 82 1.75 -5.72 -24.11
CA ASN A 82 3.17 -5.46 -24.28
C ASN A 82 4.07 -5.79 -23.07
N LEU A 83 3.52 -6.28 -21.95
CA LEU A 83 4.33 -6.72 -20.81
C LEU A 83 5.12 -8.00 -21.12
N ASN A 84 4.71 -8.78 -22.13
CA ASN A 84 5.48 -9.90 -22.66
C ASN A 84 6.81 -9.49 -23.31
N LEU A 85 7.00 -8.20 -23.60
CA LEU A 85 8.22 -7.66 -24.22
C LEU A 85 9.19 -7.07 -23.19
N LEU A 86 8.92 -7.24 -21.88
CA LEU A 86 9.85 -6.82 -20.83
C LEU A 86 11.19 -7.56 -20.96
N GLY A 87 12.28 -6.82 -20.75
CA GLY A 87 13.66 -7.30 -20.88
C GLY A 87 14.19 -7.32 -22.32
N SER A 88 13.34 -7.30 -23.36
CA SER A 88 13.78 -7.27 -24.77
C SER A 88 13.71 -5.89 -25.42
N ARG A 89 12.87 -4.97 -24.90
CA ARG A 89 12.68 -3.63 -25.46
C ARG A 89 13.29 -2.55 -24.58
N GLU A 90 14.16 -1.73 -25.18
CA GLU A 90 14.76 -0.53 -24.55
C GLU A 90 15.25 -0.81 -23.10
N PRO A 91 16.16 -1.79 -22.90
CA PRO A 91 16.54 -2.26 -21.57
C PRO A 91 17.16 -1.17 -20.68
N GLU A 92 17.72 -0.12 -21.29
CA GLU A 92 18.24 1.06 -20.59
C GLU A 92 17.13 1.86 -19.86
N ILE A 93 15.87 1.76 -20.31
CA ILE A 93 14.72 2.49 -19.75
C ILE A 93 13.88 1.60 -18.83
N TYR A 94 13.66 0.33 -19.20
CA TYR A 94 12.75 -0.57 -18.49
C TYR A 94 13.45 -1.64 -17.65
N GLY A 95 14.79 -1.70 -17.72
CA GLY A 95 15.59 -2.73 -17.08
C GLY A 95 15.67 -4.01 -17.92
N HIS A 96 16.59 -4.89 -17.52
CA HIS A 96 16.78 -6.20 -18.15
C HIS A 96 15.82 -7.28 -17.61
N GLU A 97 15.01 -6.94 -16.62
CA GLU A 97 14.12 -7.91 -15.99
C GLU A 97 12.97 -8.28 -16.93
N THR A 98 12.79 -9.58 -17.13
CA THR A 98 11.70 -10.14 -17.90
C THR A 98 10.46 -10.33 -17.04
N LEU A 99 9.30 -10.47 -17.67
CA LEU A 99 8.08 -10.84 -16.95
C LEU A 99 8.22 -12.19 -16.23
N ALA A 100 8.99 -13.12 -16.80
CA ALA A 100 9.29 -14.41 -16.19
C ALA A 100 10.11 -14.27 -14.89
N ASP A 101 11.06 -13.33 -14.83
CA ASP A 101 11.83 -13.05 -13.61
C ASP A 101 10.93 -12.49 -12.51
N ILE A 102 10.00 -11.60 -12.86
CA ILE A 102 9.00 -11.06 -11.93
C ILE A 102 8.14 -12.20 -11.39
N HIS A 103 7.64 -13.08 -12.26
CA HIS A 103 6.83 -14.23 -11.88
C HIS A 103 7.57 -15.17 -10.91
N ALA A 104 8.82 -15.51 -11.22
CA ALA A 104 9.65 -16.37 -10.36
C ALA A 104 9.87 -15.78 -8.96
N ARG A 105 10.10 -14.45 -8.87
CA ARG A 105 10.22 -13.77 -7.57
C ARG A 105 8.92 -13.78 -6.78
N LEU A 106 7.78 -13.57 -7.45
CA LEU A 106 6.48 -13.63 -6.79
C LEU A 106 6.18 -15.02 -6.25
N GLU A 107 6.48 -16.08 -7.01
CA GLU A 107 6.33 -17.46 -6.55
C GLU A 107 7.18 -17.73 -5.30
N ALA A 108 8.44 -17.29 -5.30
CA ALA A 108 9.32 -17.41 -4.14
C ALA A 108 8.77 -16.66 -2.91
N LEU A 109 8.17 -15.48 -3.11
CA LEU A 109 7.58 -14.66 -2.05
C LEU A 109 6.16 -15.08 -1.64
N ALA A 110 5.52 -15.98 -2.37
CA ALA A 110 4.13 -16.38 -2.12
C ALA A 110 3.98 -17.14 -0.80
N ASP A 111 5.05 -17.74 -0.26
CA ASP A 111 5.04 -18.53 0.98
C ASP A 111 3.94 -19.63 0.96
N GLY A 112 3.78 -20.33 -0.17
CA GLY A 112 2.74 -21.36 -0.33
C GLY A 112 1.34 -20.83 -0.63
N THR A 113 1.18 -19.52 -0.81
CA THR A 113 -0.02 -18.94 -1.41
C THR A 113 -0.09 -19.33 -2.89
N PRO A 114 -1.21 -19.89 -3.39
CA PRO A 114 -1.35 -20.17 -4.81
C PRO A 114 -1.37 -18.86 -5.63
N LEU A 115 -0.65 -18.83 -6.75
CA LEU A 115 -0.63 -17.70 -7.68
C LEU A 115 -1.13 -18.13 -9.05
N GLU A 116 -1.90 -17.28 -9.70
CA GLU A 116 -2.35 -17.42 -11.09
C GLU A 116 -1.70 -16.30 -11.90
N LEU A 117 -0.62 -16.61 -12.62
CA LEU A 117 0.19 -15.64 -13.34
C LEU A 117 -0.18 -15.65 -14.82
N ARG A 118 -0.80 -14.58 -15.32
CA ARG A 118 -1.31 -14.53 -16.71
C ARG A 118 -1.01 -13.18 -17.36
N GLN A 119 -0.79 -13.18 -18.66
CA GLN A 119 -0.60 -11.97 -19.47
C GLN A 119 -1.32 -12.12 -20.80
N THR A 120 -1.95 -11.04 -21.26
CA THR A 120 -2.57 -10.98 -22.59
C THR A 120 -2.43 -9.61 -23.22
N ASN A 121 -2.41 -9.60 -24.56
CA ASN A 121 -2.52 -8.40 -25.38
C ASN A 121 -3.97 -8.10 -25.81
N HIS A 122 -4.94 -8.91 -25.39
CA HIS A 122 -6.34 -8.78 -25.76
C HIS A 122 -7.18 -8.26 -24.57
N GLU A 123 -7.83 -7.11 -24.77
CA GLU A 123 -8.67 -6.47 -23.75
C GLU A 123 -9.79 -7.39 -23.24
N GLY A 124 -10.53 -8.03 -24.16
CA GLY A 124 -11.65 -8.90 -23.79
C GLY A 124 -11.23 -10.12 -22.97
N GLU A 125 -10.06 -10.68 -23.25
CA GLU A 125 -9.51 -11.80 -22.47
C GLU A 125 -9.15 -11.35 -21.05
N LEU A 126 -8.54 -10.17 -20.91
CA LEU A 126 -8.23 -9.60 -19.60
C LEU A 126 -9.52 -9.33 -18.78
N VAL A 127 -10.59 -8.86 -19.43
CA VAL A 127 -11.93 -8.72 -18.81
C VAL A 127 -12.44 -10.07 -18.32
N SER A 128 -12.38 -11.13 -19.15
CA SER A 128 -12.81 -12.47 -18.76
C SER A 128 -12.01 -13.01 -17.57
N TRP A 129 -10.70 -12.78 -17.52
CA TRP A 129 -9.88 -13.19 -16.37
C TRP A 129 -10.20 -12.41 -15.10
N ILE A 130 -10.54 -11.12 -15.18
CA ILE A 130 -10.98 -10.34 -14.02
C ILE A 130 -12.29 -10.92 -13.46
N GLN A 131 -13.22 -11.31 -14.33
CA GLN A 131 -14.48 -11.96 -13.93
C GLN A 131 -14.23 -13.32 -13.29
N GLU A 132 -13.38 -14.17 -13.89
CA GLU A 132 -12.96 -15.45 -13.31
C GLU A 132 -12.33 -15.27 -11.93
N ALA A 133 -11.40 -14.33 -11.82
CA ALA A 133 -10.70 -14.04 -10.57
C ALA A 133 -11.67 -13.55 -9.48
N SER A 134 -12.67 -12.74 -9.83
CA SER A 134 -13.72 -12.30 -8.91
C SER A 134 -14.46 -13.46 -8.22
N GLU A 135 -14.63 -14.59 -8.93
CA GLU A 135 -15.31 -15.78 -8.40
C GLU A 135 -14.36 -16.69 -7.62
N LYS A 136 -13.16 -16.95 -8.17
CA LYS A 136 -12.27 -18.01 -7.69
C LYS A 136 -11.12 -17.50 -6.82
N GLY A 137 -10.71 -16.26 -7.01
CA GLY A 137 -9.52 -15.67 -6.39
C GLY A 137 -9.75 -15.12 -4.98
N ALA A 138 -8.63 -14.84 -4.31
CA ALA A 138 -8.57 -14.09 -3.06
C ALA A 138 -8.37 -12.58 -3.32
N ALA A 139 -7.54 -12.23 -4.31
CA ALA A 139 -7.19 -10.87 -4.69
C ALA A 139 -6.68 -10.83 -6.14
N ILE A 140 -6.63 -9.64 -6.72
CA ILE A 140 -6.05 -9.39 -8.05
C ILE A 140 -4.92 -8.37 -7.94
N ILE A 141 -3.79 -8.66 -8.55
CA ILE A 141 -2.71 -7.73 -8.85
C ILE A 141 -2.76 -7.46 -10.35
N LEU A 142 -3.05 -6.23 -10.75
CA LEU A 142 -3.29 -5.87 -12.15
C LEU A 142 -2.28 -4.82 -12.63
N ASN A 143 -1.56 -5.13 -13.69
CA ASN A 143 -0.89 -4.13 -14.50
C ASN A 143 -1.57 -4.10 -15.88
N ALA A 144 -2.54 -3.20 -16.06
CA ALA A 144 -3.26 -3.09 -17.33
C ALA A 144 -2.46 -2.38 -18.44
N ALA A 145 -1.22 -1.95 -18.15
CA ALA A 145 -0.33 -1.29 -19.10
C ALA A 145 -1.02 -0.15 -19.87
N ALA A 146 -1.06 -0.23 -21.21
CA ALA A 146 -1.70 0.80 -22.03
C ALA A 146 -3.22 0.92 -21.78
N TYR A 147 -3.89 -0.18 -21.42
CA TYR A 147 -5.34 -0.19 -21.23
C TYR A 147 -5.80 0.58 -19.99
N THR A 148 -4.89 0.87 -19.06
CA THR A 148 -5.14 1.81 -17.95
C THR A 148 -5.71 3.14 -18.43
N HIS A 149 -5.28 3.60 -19.61
CA HIS A 149 -5.60 4.93 -20.13
C HIS A 149 -6.78 4.94 -21.10
N THR A 150 -7.24 3.78 -21.56
CA THR A 150 -8.22 3.69 -22.67
C THR A 150 -9.43 2.83 -22.34
N SER A 151 -9.30 1.84 -21.46
CA SER A 151 -10.30 0.79 -21.31
C SER A 151 -11.35 1.12 -20.26
N ILE A 152 -12.52 1.54 -20.73
CA ILE A 152 -13.73 1.64 -19.90
C ILE A 152 -14.28 0.24 -19.59
N ALA A 153 -14.10 -0.73 -20.50
CA ALA A 153 -14.53 -2.12 -20.26
C ALA A 153 -13.84 -2.75 -19.05
N LEU A 154 -12.52 -2.51 -18.88
CA LEU A 154 -11.81 -2.93 -17.67
C LEU A 154 -12.29 -2.18 -16.44
N HIS A 155 -12.58 -0.88 -16.53
CA HIS A 155 -13.15 -0.13 -15.40
C HIS A 155 -14.43 -0.78 -14.87
N ASP A 156 -15.35 -1.11 -15.77
CA ASP A 156 -16.64 -1.70 -15.39
C ASP A 156 -16.47 -3.12 -14.82
N ALA A 157 -15.61 -3.93 -15.42
CA ALA A 157 -15.28 -5.26 -14.90
C ALA A 157 -14.67 -5.20 -13.49
N LEU A 158 -13.79 -4.21 -13.24
CA LEU A 158 -13.18 -3.97 -11.94
C LEU A 158 -14.18 -3.46 -10.90
N LYS A 159 -15.10 -2.57 -11.28
CA LYS A 159 -16.18 -2.10 -10.40
C LYS A 159 -17.12 -3.22 -9.98
N ALA A 160 -17.35 -4.20 -10.86
CA ALA A 160 -18.14 -5.38 -10.55
C ALA A 160 -17.38 -6.45 -9.73
N CYS A 161 -16.06 -6.31 -9.59
CA CYS A 161 -15.21 -7.28 -8.88
C CYS A 161 -15.46 -7.23 -7.37
N LYS A 162 -15.62 -8.40 -6.74
CA LYS A 162 -15.97 -8.53 -5.31
C LYS A 162 -14.76 -8.67 -4.39
N ILE A 163 -13.59 -8.92 -4.97
CA ILE A 163 -12.32 -9.13 -4.25
C ILE A 163 -11.42 -7.90 -4.39
N PRO A 164 -10.47 -7.67 -3.46
CA PRO A 164 -9.56 -6.55 -3.56
C PRO A 164 -8.69 -6.64 -4.81
N VAL A 165 -8.63 -5.54 -5.56
CA VAL A 165 -7.74 -5.36 -6.71
C VAL A 165 -6.67 -4.32 -6.37
N ILE A 166 -5.42 -4.59 -6.71
CA ILE A 166 -4.28 -3.70 -6.56
C ILE A 166 -3.70 -3.44 -7.94
N GLU A 167 -3.66 -2.17 -8.35
CA GLU A 167 -3.06 -1.76 -9.60
C GLU A 167 -1.54 -1.57 -9.43
N VAL A 168 -0.76 -2.03 -10.41
CA VAL A 168 0.70 -1.92 -10.42
C VAL A 168 1.16 -1.32 -11.75
N HIS A 169 2.05 -0.33 -11.66
CA HIS A 169 2.78 0.23 -12.80
C HIS A 169 4.28 0.20 -12.55
N LEU A 170 5.03 -0.35 -13.51
CA LEU A 170 6.49 -0.40 -13.46
C LEU A 170 7.10 1.02 -13.41
N SER A 171 6.68 1.90 -14.33
CA SER A 171 7.07 3.31 -14.35
C SER A 171 6.02 4.18 -13.64
N ASN A 172 6.35 5.43 -13.31
CA ASN A 172 5.36 6.40 -12.80
C ASN A 172 4.57 7.03 -13.97
N PRO A 173 3.28 6.69 -14.19
CA PRO A 173 2.51 7.26 -15.30
C PRO A 173 2.29 8.77 -15.16
N ALA A 174 2.26 9.31 -13.94
CA ALA A 174 2.00 10.73 -13.68
C ALA A 174 3.17 11.63 -14.11
N ALA A 175 4.39 11.09 -14.21
CA ALA A 175 5.57 11.81 -14.68
C ALA A 175 5.74 11.78 -16.22
N ARG A 176 4.77 11.21 -16.94
CA ARG A 176 4.85 10.95 -18.38
C ARG A 176 3.94 11.86 -19.20
N GLU A 177 3.77 11.51 -20.48
CA GLU A 177 3.00 12.27 -21.46
C GLU A 177 1.54 12.48 -21.01
N ALA A 178 0.91 13.58 -21.42
CA ALA A 178 -0.42 14.00 -20.95
C ALA A 178 -1.51 12.92 -21.10
N PHE A 179 -1.44 12.08 -22.15
CA PHE A 179 -2.41 11.00 -22.36
C PHE A 179 -2.30 9.87 -21.33
N ARG A 180 -1.19 9.76 -20.58
CA ARG A 180 -1.01 8.78 -19.50
C ARG A 180 -1.51 9.27 -18.14
N GLN A 181 -1.98 10.53 -18.08
CA GLN A 181 -2.54 11.10 -16.85
C GLN A 181 -3.99 10.65 -16.62
N VAL A 182 -4.70 10.25 -17.68
CA VAL A 182 -6.03 9.64 -17.56
C VAL A 182 -5.86 8.20 -17.10
N ASN A 183 -6.46 7.84 -15.98
CA ASN A 183 -6.44 6.49 -15.46
C ASN A 183 -7.86 6.02 -15.14
N TYR A 184 -8.38 5.09 -15.95
CA TYR A 184 -9.67 4.46 -15.72
C TYR A 184 -9.61 3.32 -14.70
N VAL A 185 -8.44 2.74 -14.44
CA VAL A 185 -8.28 1.62 -13.50
C VAL A 185 -8.23 2.10 -12.05
N SER A 186 -7.41 3.11 -11.72
CA SER A 186 -7.21 3.61 -10.36
C SER A 186 -8.50 3.88 -9.57
N PRO A 187 -9.56 4.50 -10.15
CA PRO A 187 -10.80 4.76 -9.42
C PRO A 187 -11.63 3.50 -9.11
N ALA A 188 -11.33 2.36 -9.74
CA ALA A 188 -12.03 1.09 -9.58
C ALA A 188 -11.30 0.09 -8.68
N VAL A 189 -10.04 0.33 -8.33
CA VAL A 189 -9.21 -0.57 -7.54
C VAL A 189 -9.06 -0.11 -6.08
N LYS A 190 -8.53 -0.98 -5.23
CA LYS A 190 -8.33 -0.68 -3.80
C LYS A 190 -7.10 0.18 -3.53
N ALA A 191 -6.04 -0.01 -4.30
CA ALA A 191 -4.77 0.69 -4.18
C ALA A 191 -4.02 0.66 -5.52
N THR A 192 -3.14 1.65 -5.71
CA THR A 192 -2.27 1.77 -6.88
C THR A 192 -0.83 1.92 -6.40
N ILE A 193 0.08 1.13 -6.98
CA ILE A 193 1.53 1.19 -6.76
C ILE A 193 2.18 1.52 -8.10
N ALA A 194 2.97 2.60 -8.16
CA ALA A 194 3.55 3.06 -9.41
C ALA A 194 5.00 3.53 -9.24
N GLY A 195 5.83 3.30 -10.26
CA GLY A 195 7.18 3.87 -10.35
C GLY A 195 8.26 3.15 -9.53
N LEU A 196 7.97 1.94 -9.04
CA LEU A 196 8.92 1.13 -8.27
C LEU A 196 9.53 -0.02 -9.09
N GLY A 197 9.37 0.02 -10.41
CA GLY A 197 9.76 -1.08 -11.28
C GLY A 197 9.08 -2.38 -10.85
N ALA A 198 9.81 -3.49 -10.98
CA ALA A 198 9.28 -4.79 -10.63
C ALA A 198 9.03 -4.99 -9.13
N TYR A 199 9.72 -4.25 -8.26
CA TYR A 199 9.50 -4.31 -6.82
C TYR A 199 8.06 -3.92 -6.43
N GLY A 200 7.37 -3.14 -7.28
CA GLY A 200 5.96 -2.84 -7.11
C GLY A 200 5.06 -4.08 -7.05
N TYR A 201 5.40 -5.16 -7.76
CA TYR A 201 4.65 -6.42 -7.71
C TYR A 201 4.79 -7.13 -6.36
N GLU A 202 5.98 -7.09 -5.76
CA GLU A 202 6.25 -7.68 -4.45
C GLU A 202 5.46 -6.97 -3.35
N LEU A 203 5.46 -5.63 -3.40
CA LEU A 203 4.64 -4.81 -2.51
C LEU A 203 3.14 -5.08 -2.69
N ALA A 204 2.69 -5.26 -3.94
CA ALA A 204 1.31 -5.60 -4.23
C ALA A 204 0.92 -6.97 -3.66
N LEU A 205 1.80 -7.98 -3.73
CA LEU A 205 1.57 -9.29 -3.12
C LEU A 205 1.46 -9.21 -1.60
N MET A 206 2.34 -8.43 -0.95
CA MET A 206 2.29 -8.21 0.49
C MET A 206 1.02 -7.46 0.92
N ALA A 207 0.60 -6.47 0.15
CA ALA A 207 -0.66 -5.76 0.35
C ALA A 207 -1.86 -6.70 0.16
N ALA A 208 -1.86 -7.55 -0.88
CA ALA A 208 -2.91 -8.54 -1.12
C ALA A 208 -3.06 -9.48 0.07
N LYS A 209 -1.96 -10.08 0.55
CA LYS A 209 -1.93 -10.93 1.76
C LYS A 209 -2.51 -10.23 2.99
N THR A 210 -2.28 -8.93 3.14
CA THR A 210 -2.79 -8.13 4.26
C THR A 210 -4.29 -7.86 4.14
N LEU A 211 -4.80 -7.63 2.93
CA LEU A 211 -6.21 -7.34 2.66
C LEU A 211 -7.10 -8.58 2.80
N THR A 212 -6.57 -9.76 2.48
CA THR A 212 -7.29 -11.04 2.52
C THR A 212 -7.10 -11.80 3.84
N GLY A 213 -6.00 -11.54 4.56
CA GLY A 213 -5.59 -12.21 5.80
C GLY A 213 -6.31 -11.78 7.07
N LYS A 214 -7.54 -11.26 6.98
CA LYS A 214 -8.41 -11.07 8.16
C LYS A 214 -9.02 -12.40 8.64
#